data_AF-A0A8S1QXR3-F1
#
_entry.id   AF-A0A8S1QXR3-F1
#
_cell.length_a   1.000
_cell.length_b   1.000
_cell.length_c   1.000
_cell.angle_alpha   90.00
_cell.angle_beta   90.00
_cell.angle_gamma   90.00
#
_symmetry.space_group_name_H-M   'P 1'
#
loop_
_entity.id
_entity.type
_entity.pdbx_description
1 polymer ?
#
loop_
_entity_poly.entity_id
_entity_poly.type
_entity_poly.pdbx_seq_one_letter_code
_entity_poly.pdbx_strand_id
1 'polypeptide(L)'
;MNKTILVLIAIILLTQGKRHYIENKINKKQELLGGIRWDTPENFKNDEDYQKAVRTARNEFHQVCHLQNNVIWIRVDKVGFQIVEGIMWWLEVQLSSIKVQEMKVLQELEGTFKLVGCTQ
;
A
#
# COMPACT_ATOMS: atom_id res chain seq x y z
N MET A 1 14.69 -36.76 -3.27
CA MET A 1 14.82 -35.32 -3.03
C MET A 1 13.44 -34.78 -2.66
N ASN A 2 13.25 -34.37 -1.41
CA ASN A 2 11.93 -34.20 -0.82
C ASN A 2 11.24 -32.94 -1.39
N LYS A 3 10.06 -33.08 -2.01
CA LYS A 3 9.32 -31.98 -2.67
C LYS A 3 9.12 -30.76 -1.75
N THR A 4 9.05 -31.00 -0.43
CA THR A 4 8.93 -29.98 0.62
C THR A 4 10.14 -29.03 0.71
N ILE A 5 11.36 -29.52 0.48
CA ILE A 5 12.59 -28.72 0.56
C ILE A 5 12.70 -27.75 -0.63
N LEU A 6 12.30 -28.21 -1.82
CA LEU A 6 12.25 -27.37 -3.03
C LEU A 6 11.24 -26.21 -2.90
N VAL A 7 10.07 -26.47 -2.29
CA VAL A 7 9.06 -25.44 -2.05
C VAL A 7 9.57 -24.39 -1.06
N LEU A 8 10.24 -24.80 0.03
CA LEU A 8 10.83 -23.88 1.01
C LEU A 8 11.90 -22.97 0.39
N ILE A 9 12.81 -23.52 -0.42
CA ILE A 9 13.86 -22.74 -1.08
C ILE A 9 13.26 -21.73 -2.08
N ALA A 10 12.22 -22.13 -2.83
CA ALA A 10 11.53 -21.24 -3.76
C ALA A 10 10.85 -20.06 -3.04
N ILE A 11 10.20 -20.31 -1.90
CA ILE A 11 9.57 -19.25 -1.09
C ILE A 11 10.62 -18.27 -0.55
N ILE A 12 11.75 -18.78 -0.02
CA ILE A 12 12.83 -17.94 0.51
C ILE A 12 13.47 -17.07 -0.59
N LEU A 13 13.67 -17.60 -1.79
CA LEU A 13 14.23 -16.84 -2.91
C LEU A 13 13.27 -15.74 -3.40
N LEU A 14 11.96 -16.02 -3.42
CA LEU A 14 10.94 -15.04 -3.81
C LEU A 14 10.82 -13.88 -2.81
N THR A 15 10.91 -14.15 -1.51
CA THR A 15 10.86 -13.09 -0.48
C THR A 15 12.10 -12.20 -0.52
N GLN A 16 13.29 -12.77 -0.73
CA GLN A 16 14.53 -11.99 -0.88
C GLN A 16 14.53 -11.12 -2.13
N GLY A 17 14.04 -11.63 -3.27
CA GLY A 17 13.93 -10.86 -4.51
C GLY A 17 13.00 -9.65 -4.39
N LYS A 18 11.85 -9.82 -3.72
CA LYS A 18 10.91 -8.72 -3.44
C LYS A 18 11.49 -7.67 -2.50
N ARG A 19 12.18 -8.12 -1.44
CA ARG A 19 12.87 -7.24 -0.51
C ARG A 19 13.90 -6.38 -1.23
N HIS A 20 14.75 -6.99 -2.05
CA HIS A 20 15.76 -6.26 -2.83
C HIS A 20 15.14 -5.27 -3.83
N TYR A 21 13.99 -5.61 -4.43
CA TYR A 21 13.24 -4.71 -5.30
C TYR A 21 12.70 -3.48 -4.55
N ILE A 22 12.10 -3.67 -3.39
CA ILE A 22 11.59 -2.57 -2.55
C ILE A 22 12.74 -1.71 -2.05
N GLU A 23 13.82 -2.32 -1.56
CA GLU A 23 15.05 -1.62 -1.14
C GLU A 23 15.65 -0.80 -2.30
N ASN A 24 15.67 -1.32 -3.52
CA ASN A 24 16.11 -0.57 -4.71
C ASN A 24 15.14 0.57 -5.08
N LYS A 25 13.82 0.37 -4.95
CA LYS A 25 12.81 1.41 -5.20
C LYS A 25 12.94 2.54 -4.16
N ILE A 26 13.23 2.19 -2.91
CA ILE A 26 13.58 3.11 -1.82
C ILE A 26 14.87 3.87 -2.16
N ASN A 27 15.93 3.15 -2.55
CA ASN A 27 17.21 3.76 -2.91
C ASN A 27 17.11 4.73 -4.08
N LYS A 28 16.32 4.41 -5.12
CA LYS A 28 16.07 5.31 -6.26
C LYS A 28 15.22 6.53 -5.90
N LYS A 29 14.54 6.53 -4.75
CA LYS A 29 13.68 7.62 -4.24
C LYS A 29 14.22 8.23 -2.94
N GLN A 30 15.53 8.12 -2.69
CA GLN A 30 16.23 8.50 -1.45
C GLN A 30 16.04 9.95 -0.97
N GLU A 31 15.52 10.86 -1.80
CA GLU A 31 15.22 12.24 -1.40
C GLU A 31 14.04 12.38 -0.42
N LEU A 32 13.35 11.28 -0.05
CA LEU A 32 12.10 11.30 0.73
C LEU A 32 12.19 10.66 2.13
N LEU A 33 13.35 10.64 2.77
CA LEU A 33 13.43 10.22 4.18
C LEU A 33 12.58 11.14 5.07
N GLY A 34 11.41 10.65 5.48
CA GLY A 34 10.46 11.32 6.39
C GLY A 34 9.35 12.15 5.73
N GLY A 35 9.51 12.58 4.47
CA GLY A 35 8.52 13.39 3.75
C GLY A 35 7.44 12.57 3.03
N ILE A 36 6.23 13.13 2.89
CA ILE A 36 5.16 12.56 2.06
C ILE A 36 5.18 13.26 0.70
N ARG A 37 5.42 12.51 -0.37
CA ARG A 37 5.25 13.02 -1.74
C ARG A 37 3.83 12.78 -2.20
N TRP A 38 3.03 13.83 -2.25
CA TRP A 38 1.68 13.79 -2.79
C TRP A 38 1.68 13.94 -4.31
N ASP A 39 0.85 13.16 -4.96
CA ASP A 39 0.67 13.18 -6.40
C ASP A 39 -0.76 12.75 -6.79
N THR A 40 -1.09 12.86 -8.07
CA THR A 40 -2.36 12.39 -8.63
C THR A 40 -2.35 10.87 -8.84
N PRO A 41 -3.50 10.19 -8.67
CA PRO A 41 -3.64 8.76 -8.96
C PRO A 41 -3.18 8.34 -10.36
N GLU A 42 -3.33 9.23 -11.35
CA GLU A 42 -2.99 8.96 -12.75
C GLU A 42 -1.49 8.68 -12.95
N ASN A 43 -0.63 9.31 -12.14
CA ASN A 43 0.81 9.07 -12.17
C ASN A 43 1.20 7.67 -11.69
N PHE A 44 0.29 6.94 -11.05
CA PHE A 44 0.48 5.58 -10.55
C PHE A 44 -0.40 4.54 -11.25
N LYS A 45 -1.13 4.89 -12.31
CA LYS A 45 -2.09 3.98 -12.95
C LYS A 45 -1.50 2.62 -13.34
N ASN A 46 -0.22 2.59 -13.73
CA ASN A 46 0.52 1.40 -14.14
C ASN A 46 1.40 0.79 -13.02
N ASP A 47 1.40 1.37 -11.80
CA ASP A 47 2.15 0.83 -10.67
C ASP A 47 1.32 -0.28 -9.99
N GLU A 48 1.76 -1.54 -10.12
CA GLU A 48 1.08 -2.68 -9.52
C GLU A 48 0.96 -2.60 -7.99
N ASP A 49 1.95 -1.99 -7.32
CA ASP A 49 1.94 -1.85 -5.85
C ASP A 49 0.87 -0.86 -5.41
N TYR A 50 0.70 0.23 -6.18
CA TYR A 50 -0.39 1.18 -5.95
C TYR A 50 -1.76 0.50 -6.12
N GLN A 51 -1.94 -0.30 -7.18
CA GLN A 51 -3.21 -1.02 -7.39
C GLN A 51 -3.51 -2.02 -6.26
N LYS A 52 -2.47 -2.68 -5.72
CA LYS A 52 -2.61 -3.55 -4.54
C LYS A 52 -2.98 -2.73 -3.30
N ALA A 53 -2.32 -1.59 -3.06
CA ALA A 53 -2.62 -0.72 -1.94
C ALA A 53 -4.09 -0.24 -1.94
N VAL A 54 -4.59 0.22 -3.10
CA VAL A 54 -6.00 0.64 -3.27
C VAL A 54 -6.96 -0.52 -3.02
N ARG A 55 -6.64 -1.72 -3.51
CA ARG A 55 -7.47 -2.91 -3.30
C ARG A 55 -7.53 -3.29 -1.83
N THR A 56 -6.40 -3.28 -1.13
CA THR A 56 -6.31 -3.53 0.31
C THR A 56 -7.17 -2.51 1.08
N ALA A 57 -6.99 -1.22 0.82
CA ALA A 57 -7.80 -0.18 1.45
C ALA A 57 -9.30 -0.38 1.21
N ARG A 58 -9.71 -0.63 -0.04
CA ARG A 58 -11.12 -0.84 -0.39
C ARG A 58 -11.73 -2.08 0.26
N ASN A 59 -10.95 -3.12 0.52
CA ASN A 59 -11.46 -4.32 1.19
C ASN A 59 -11.57 -4.13 2.71
N GLU A 60 -10.71 -3.29 3.30
CA GLU A 60 -10.54 -3.20 4.76
C GLU A 60 -11.17 -1.94 5.38
N PHE A 61 -11.54 -0.92 4.58
CA PHE A 61 -11.89 0.41 5.11
C PHE A 61 -13.08 0.44 6.07
N HIS A 62 -14.11 -0.39 5.87
CA HIS A 62 -15.22 -0.46 6.84
C HIS A 62 -14.74 -0.90 8.22
N GLN A 63 -13.93 -1.96 8.25
CA GLN A 63 -13.46 -2.56 9.49
C GLN A 63 -12.41 -1.68 10.18
N VAL A 64 -11.40 -1.21 9.45
CA VAL A 64 -10.26 -0.49 10.02
C VAL A 64 -10.61 0.97 10.31
N CYS A 65 -11.43 1.63 9.47
CA CYS A 65 -11.83 3.02 9.69
C CYS A 65 -13.11 3.14 10.55
N HIS A 66 -13.65 2.01 11.06
CA HIS A 66 -14.89 1.97 11.85
C HIS A 66 -16.10 2.65 11.17
N LEU A 67 -16.25 2.42 9.87
CA LEU A 67 -17.31 3.04 9.06
C LEU A 67 -18.53 2.12 8.94
N GLN A 68 -19.72 2.73 8.85
CA GLN A 68 -20.97 2.01 8.62
C GLN A 68 -20.96 1.26 7.28
N ASN A 69 -21.63 0.11 7.20
CA ASN A 69 -21.66 -0.74 6.00
C ASN A 69 -22.33 -0.10 4.76
N ASN A 70 -23.10 0.96 4.94
CA ASN A 70 -23.73 1.72 3.86
C ASN A 70 -22.81 2.78 3.24
N VAL A 71 -21.61 2.99 3.79
CA VAL A 71 -20.61 3.92 3.22
C VAL A 71 -19.98 3.28 1.98
N ILE A 72 -19.99 3.99 0.85
CA ILE A 72 -19.54 3.45 -0.44
C ILE A 72 -18.22 4.12 -0.82
N TRP A 73 -17.27 3.30 -1.29
CA TRP A 73 -16.05 3.77 -1.91
C TRP A 73 -16.34 4.40 -3.28
N ILE A 74 -16.01 5.69 -3.47
CA ILE A 74 -16.19 6.36 -4.77
C ILE A 74 -14.89 6.33 -5.56
N ARG A 75 -13.84 7.03 -5.10
CA ARG A 75 -12.57 7.15 -5.82
C ARG A 75 -11.43 7.59 -4.89
N VAL A 76 -10.19 7.44 -5.36
CA VAL A 76 -9.01 8.06 -4.74
C VAL A 76 -8.79 9.41 -5.42
N ASP A 77 -8.64 10.47 -4.63
CA ASP A 77 -8.38 11.84 -5.13
C ASP A 77 -6.89 12.18 -5.14
N LYS A 78 -6.13 11.74 -4.14
CA LYS A 78 -4.66 11.92 -4.07
C LYS A 78 -3.94 10.69 -3.51
N VAL A 79 -2.69 10.55 -3.91
CA VAL A 79 -1.80 9.48 -3.48
C VAL A 79 -0.53 10.09 -2.90
N GLY A 80 -0.26 9.83 -1.63
CA GLY A 80 0.99 10.16 -0.97
C GLY A 80 1.90 8.93 -0.90
N PHE A 81 3.18 9.13 -1.17
CA PHE A 81 4.22 8.12 -1.05
C PHE A 81 5.20 8.52 0.04
N GLN A 82 5.40 7.65 1.03
CA GLN A 82 6.36 7.85 2.10
C GLN A 82 7.18 6.58 2.32
N ILE A 83 8.50 6.75 2.45
CA ILE A 83 9.42 5.66 2.78
C ILE A 83 9.46 5.50 4.30
N VAL A 84 9.24 4.28 4.78
CA VAL A 84 9.32 3.88 6.19
C VAL A 84 10.13 2.58 6.28
N GLU A 85 9.89 1.70 7.25
CA GLU A 85 10.34 0.30 7.22
C GLU A 85 9.55 -0.52 6.16
N GLY A 86 9.58 -0.05 4.92
CA GLY A 86 8.69 -0.42 3.83
C GLY A 86 8.23 0.82 3.05
N ILE A 87 7.01 0.78 2.52
CA ILE A 87 6.39 1.91 1.84
C ILE A 87 5.02 2.18 2.48
N MET A 88 4.78 3.42 2.89
CA MET A 88 3.45 3.88 3.30
C MET A 88 2.77 4.58 2.13
N TRP A 89 1.65 4.02 1.70
CA TRP A 89 0.74 4.61 0.72
C TRP A 89 -0.35 5.39 1.44
N TRP A 90 -0.33 6.71 1.28
CA TRP A 90 -1.37 7.59 1.80
C TRP A 90 -2.41 7.79 0.70
N LEU A 91 -3.67 7.53 0.98
CA LEU A 91 -4.76 7.63 0.01
C LEU A 91 -5.78 8.62 0.54
N GLU A 92 -5.98 9.74 -0.14
CA GLU A 92 -7.17 10.58 0.09
C GLU A 92 -8.33 9.98 -0.71
N VAL A 93 -9.34 9.46 -0.02
CA VAL A 93 -10.45 8.70 -0.61
C VAL A 93 -11.77 9.43 -0.44
N GLN A 94 -12.48 9.65 -1.53
CA GLN A 94 -13.86 10.12 -1.51
C GLN A 94 -14.79 8.94 -1.18
N LEU A 95 -15.59 9.09 -0.13
CA LEU A 95 -16.64 8.14 0.27
C LEU A 95 -18.03 8.76 0.08
N SER A 96 -19.09 7.96 0.06
CA SER A 96 -20.47 8.47 -0.16
C SER A 96 -21.00 9.34 0.99
N SER A 97 -20.57 9.10 2.22
CA SER A 97 -21.07 9.78 3.43
C SER A 97 -20.13 10.84 3.98
N ILE A 98 -18.86 10.85 3.55
CA ILE A 98 -17.78 11.71 4.06
C ILE A 98 -17.08 12.35 2.86
N LYS A 99 -16.78 13.66 2.96
CA LYS A 99 -16.13 14.39 1.86
C LYS A 99 -14.79 13.78 1.47
N VAL A 100 -13.87 13.56 2.40
CA VAL A 100 -12.59 12.90 2.11
C VAL A 100 -12.17 12.12 3.36
N GLN A 101 -11.63 10.92 3.18
CA GLN A 101 -11.04 10.10 4.23
C GLN A 101 -9.60 9.79 3.82
N GLU A 102 -8.63 10.19 4.63
CA GLU A 102 -7.25 9.75 4.49
C GLU A 102 -7.12 8.30 4.99
N MET A 103 -6.49 7.44 4.21
CA MET A 103 -6.24 6.03 4.53
C MET A 103 -4.76 5.72 4.32
N LYS A 104 -4.16 4.93 5.23
CA LYS A 104 -2.73 4.62 5.23
C LYS A 104 -2.54 3.12 5.02
N VAL A 105 -1.97 2.73 3.89
CA VAL A 105 -1.68 1.33 3.57
C VAL A 105 -0.18 1.10 3.65
N LEU A 106 0.23 0.26 4.60
CA LEU A 106 1.62 -0.16 4.72
C LEU A 106 1.88 -1.32 3.75
N GLN A 107 2.89 -1.15 2.90
CA GLN A 107 3.55 -2.21 2.15
C GLN A 107 4.83 -2.59 2.90
N GLU A 108 4.84 -3.78 3.49
CA GLU A 108 6.00 -4.30 4.20
C GLU A 108 7.07 -4.78 3.21
N LEU A 109 8.31 -4.96 3.68
CA LEU A 109 9.44 -5.41 2.86
C LEU A 109 9.22 -6.79 2.23
N GLU A 110 8.35 -7.62 2.81
CA GLU A 110 7.98 -8.93 2.29
C GLU A 110 6.96 -8.85 1.13
N GLY A 111 6.42 -7.66 0.87
CA GLY A 111 5.44 -7.39 -0.18
C GLY A 111 3.98 -7.66 0.22
N THR A 112 3.72 -7.78 1.52
CA THR A 112 2.39 -7.77 2.15
C THR A 112 1.85 -6.34 2.27
N PHE A 113 0.53 -6.20 2.18
CA PHE A 113 -0.16 -4.90 2.24
C PHE A 113 -1.21 -4.94 3.35
N LYS A 114 -1.29 -3.88 4.16
CA LYS A 114 -2.27 -3.77 5.25
C LYS A 114 -2.75 -2.33 5.41
N LEU A 115 -4.06 -2.13 5.56
CA LEU A 115 -4.59 -0.83 5.98
C LEU A 115 -4.30 -0.64 7.47
N VAL A 116 -3.47 0.33 7.82
CA VAL A 116 -2.96 0.52 9.19
C VAL A 116 -3.59 1.71 9.92
N GLY A 117 -4.32 2.58 9.22
CA GLY A 117 -5.01 3.68 9.85
C GLY A 117 -5.82 4.53 8.89
N CYS A 118 -6.73 5.31 9.46
CA CYS A 118 -7.56 6.25 8.73
C CYS A 118 -7.68 7.57 9.53
N THR A 119 -7.63 8.70 8.83
CA THR A 119 -7.81 10.05 9.41
C THR A 119 -8.86 10.81 8.60
N GLN A 120 -9.76 11.53 9.26
CA GLN A 120 -10.75 12.40 8.60
C GLN A 120 -10.18 13.79 8.34
#